data_AF-A0A094L827-F1
#
_entry.id   AF-A0A094L827-F1
#
_cell.length_a   1.000
_cell.length_b   1.000
_cell.length_c   1.000
_cell.angle_alpha   90.00
_cell.angle_beta   90.00
_cell.angle_gamma   90.00
#
_symmetry.space_group_name_H-M   'P 1'
#
loop_
_entity.id
_entity.type
_entity.pdbx_description
1 polymer ?
#
loop_
_entity_poly.entity_id
_entity_poly.type
_entity_poly.pdbx_seq_one_letter_code
_entity_poly.pdbx_strand_id
1 'polypeptide(L)'
;YHLSPEHKYPAQTLECLTATVHFLKTAENYGVDPDRIIVCGDSAGGTFAAIICQELVNRRDIPKIRAQVLIYPFLQALNFNLPSHQQNAFIAFLSRERAVYFILKYLKKDLSMMEAVLSGSHVPESMNLKSRKWINADFIPEIFKLGYKPPLPTSFSPQVHEETKELFETRFSPLLAEDAVVRHLPDTCIITCEYDVLRDDGLLYKKRLEDNNVKVTWYHIEGGFH
;
A
#
# COMPACT_ATOMS: atom_id res chain seq x y z
N TYR A 1 -16.33 1.28 -7.32
CA TYR A 1 -15.88 -0.05 -7.79
C TYR A 1 -16.72 -1.12 -7.12
N HIS A 2 -16.87 -2.27 -7.75
CA HIS A 2 -17.63 -3.40 -7.19
C HIS A 2 -16.88 -4.07 -6.04
N LEU A 3 -17.60 -4.60 -5.05
CA LEU A 3 -16.97 -5.16 -3.86
C LEU A 3 -16.58 -6.64 -4.02
N SER A 4 -15.66 -7.05 -3.16
CA SER A 4 -15.35 -8.45 -2.92
C SER A 4 -16.34 -8.99 -1.88
N PRO A 5 -16.78 -10.26 -1.96
CA PRO A 5 -16.27 -11.35 -2.80
C PRO A 5 -16.91 -11.47 -4.20
N GLU A 6 -17.91 -10.66 -4.55
CA GLU A 6 -18.64 -10.79 -5.81
C GLU A 6 -17.70 -10.57 -7.01
N HIS A 7 -16.84 -9.55 -6.93
CA HIS A 7 -15.84 -9.25 -7.96
C HIS A 7 -14.43 -9.53 -7.43
N LYS A 8 -13.69 -10.39 -8.14
CA LYS A 8 -12.36 -10.85 -7.72
C LYS A 8 -11.29 -9.80 -8.02
N TYR A 9 -10.21 -9.80 -7.24
CA TYR A 9 -8.96 -9.14 -7.63
C TYR A 9 -8.57 -9.54 -9.07
N PRO A 10 -8.11 -8.60 -9.93
CA PRO A 10 -7.87 -7.17 -9.67
C PRO A 10 -9.01 -6.23 -10.12
N ALA A 11 -10.27 -6.70 -10.18
CA ALA A 11 -11.38 -5.94 -10.77
C ALA A 11 -11.54 -4.53 -10.18
N GLN A 12 -11.43 -4.38 -8.86
CA GLN A 12 -11.59 -3.09 -8.16
C GLN A 12 -10.58 -2.06 -8.65
N THR A 13 -9.30 -2.44 -8.67
CA THR A 13 -8.21 -1.60 -9.15
C THR A 13 -8.43 -1.19 -10.61
N LEU A 14 -8.82 -2.14 -11.47
CA LEU A 14 -9.07 -1.88 -12.89
C LEU A 14 -10.27 -0.96 -13.12
N GLU A 15 -11.32 -1.10 -12.32
CA GLU A 15 -12.50 -0.23 -12.37
C GLU A 15 -12.17 1.18 -11.90
N CYS A 16 -11.43 1.33 -10.80
CA CYS A 16 -10.96 2.64 -10.34
C CYS A 16 -10.06 3.32 -11.38
N LEU A 17 -9.17 2.55 -12.01
CA LEU A 17 -8.31 3.03 -13.10
C LEU A 17 -9.16 3.48 -14.31
N THR A 18 -10.14 2.66 -14.72
CA THR A 18 -11.05 2.98 -15.84
C THR A 18 -11.85 4.24 -15.56
N ALA A 19 -12.42 4.37 -14.36
CA ALA A 19 -13.16 5.55 -13.95
C ALA A 19 -12.26 6.80 -13.92
N THR A 20 -11.04 6.67 -13.40
CA THR A 20 -10.07 7.79 -13.36
C THR A 20 -9.69 8.24 -14.76
N VAL A 21 -9.37 7.31 -15.67
CA VAL A 21 -9.02 7.64 -17.06
C VAL A 21 -10.20 8.29 -17.78
N HIS A 22 -11.42 7.78 -17.58
CA HIS A 22 -12.61 8.39 -18.16
C HIS A 22 -12.81 9.82 -17.66
N PHE A 23 -12.73 10.04 -16.35
CA PHE A 23 -12.87 11.36 -15.75
C PHE A 23 -11.78 12.32 -16.25
N LEU A 24 -10.52 11.93 -16.26
CA LEU A 24 -9.42 12.75 -16.78
C LEU A 24 -9.64 13.16 -18.24
N LYS A 25 -10.25 12.31 -19.07
CA LYS A 25 -10.56 12.62 -20.48
C LYS A 25 -11.78 13.52 -20.67
N THR A 26 -12.64 13.62 -19.68
CA THR A 26 -13.97 14.25 -19.80
C THR A 26 -14.20 15.34 -18.77
N ALA A 27 -13.18 15.70 -17.97
CA ALA A 27 -13.27 16.63 -16.86
C ALA A 27 -13.92 17.98 -17.23
N GLU A 28 -13.56 18.51 -18.40
CA GLU A 28 -14.09 19.79 -18.89
C GLU A 28 -15.62 19.75 -19.11
N ASN A 29 -16.20 18.59 -19.45
CA ASN A 29 -17.65 18.42 -19.60
C ASN A 29 -18.39 18.63 -18.26
N TYR A 30 -17.68 18.51 -17.14
CA TYR A 30 -18.20 18.73 -15.79
C TYR A 30 -17.78 20.10 -15.23
N GLY A 31 -17.18 20.99 -16.05
CA GLY A 31 -16.64 22.28 -15.61
C GLY A 31 -15.42 22.16 -14.70
N VAL A 32 -14.73 21.01 -14.73
CA VAL A 32 -13.52 20.75 -13.94
C VAL A 32 -12.29 21.08 -14.77
N ASP A 33 -11.38 21.84 -14.17
CA ASP A 33 -10.08 22.17 -14.75
C ASP A 33 -9.18 20.91 -14.79
N PRO A 34 -8.76 20.43 -15.98
CA PRO A 34 -8.00 19.19 -16.13
C PRO A 34 -6.63 19.23 -15.46
N ASP A 35 -6.07 20.41 -15.20
CA ASP A 35 -4.77 20.57 -14.51
C ASP A 35 -4.89 20.58 -12.98
N ARG A 36 -6.12 20.52 -12.43
CA ARG A 36 -6.41 20.57 -10.99
C ARG A 36 -7.17 19.36 -10.46
N ILE A 37 -6.89 18.18 -11.00
CA ILE A 37 -7.51 16.92 -10.58
C ILE A 37 -6.60 16.18 -9.60
N ILE A 38 -7.17 15.76 -8.47
CA ILE A 38 -6.49 14.94 -7.46
C ILE A 38 -7.15 13.56 -7.37
N VAL A 39 -6.37 12.54 -6.99
CA VAL A 39 -6.88 11.21 -6.63
C VAL A 39 -6.72 11.00 -5.14
N CYS A 40 -7.76 10.53 -4.46
CA CYS A 40 -7.77 10.35 -3.01
C CYS A 40 -8.39 9.00 -2.67
N GLY A 41 -7.94 8.41 -1.57
CA GLY A 41 -8.60 7.27 -0.97
C GLY A 41 -8.06 6.93 0.41
N ASP A 42 -8.86 6.20 1.16
CA ASP A 42 -8.58 5.73 2.51
C ASP A 42 -8.37 4.22 2.55
N SER A 43 -7.45 3.73 3.39
CA SER A 43 -7.16 2.30 3.54
C SER A 43 -6.88 1.62 2.19
N ALA A 44 -7.68 0.62 1.81
CA ALA A 44 -7.65 -0.02 0.49
C ALA A 44 -7.90 0.97 -0.67
N GLY A 45 -8.73 2.00 -0.46
CA GLY A 45 -8.90 3.11 -1.40
C GLY A 45 -7.62 3.93 -1.57
N GLY A 46 -6.84 4.09 -0.50
CA GLY A 46 -5.50 4.69 -0.54
C GLY A 46 -4.52 3.84 -1.35
N THR A 47 -4.59 2.52 -1.21
CA THR A 47 -3.86 1.58 -2.08
C THR A 47 -4.23 1.79 -3.55
N PHE A 48 -5.52 1.88 -3.88
CA PHE A 48 -5.97 2.11 -5.26
C PHE A 48 -5.50 3.46 -5.80
N ALA A 49 -5.57 4.53 -5.00
CA ALA A 49 -5.07 5.85 -5.38
C ALA A 49 -3.58 5.81 -5.75
N ALA A 50 -2.76 5.14 -4.94
CA ALA A 50 -1.34 4.95 -5.22
C ALA A 50 -1.09 4.14 -6.50
N ILE A 51 -1.79 3.02 -6.68
CA ILE A 51 -1.66 2.17 -7.88
C ILE A 51 -2.07 2.93 -9.14
N ILE A 52 -3.18 3.66 -9.11
CA ILE A 52 -3.65 4.45 -10.26
C ILE A 52 -2.59 5.46 -10.67
N CYS A 53 -2.00 6.18 -9.72
CA CYS A 53 -0.94 7.13 -10.02
C CYS A 53 0.27 6.43 -10.68
N GLN A 54 0.67 5.25 -10.18
CA GLN A 54 1.77 4.46 -10.77
C GLN A 54 1.47 3.99 -12.19
N GLU A 55 0.27 3.46 -12.45
CA GLU A 55 -0.16 2.95 -13.75
C GLU A 55 -0.27 4.07 -14.81
N LEU A 56 -0.54 5.31 -14.38
CA LEU A 56 -0.73 6.45 -15.28
C LEU A 56 0.55 7.26 -15.55
N VAL A 57 1.68 6.99 -14.87
CA VAL A 57 2.96 7.72 -15.03
C VAL A 57 3.38 7.86 -16.50
N ASN A 58 3.20 6.81 -17.31
CA ASN A 58 3.66 6.78 -18.71
C ASN A 58 2.58 7.16 -19.74
N ARG A 59 1.35 7.47 -19.29
CA ARG A 59 0.26 7.85 -20.19
C ARG A 59 0.41 9.31 -20.63
N ARG A 60 0.34 9.54 -21.94
CA ARG A 60 0.47 10.88 -22.56
C ARG A 60 -0.81 11.37 -23.23
N ASP A 61 -1.83 10.51 -23.33
CA ASP A 61 -3.12 10.78 -23.96
C ASP A 61 -4.18 11.30 -22.96
N ILE A 62 -3.77 11.64 -21.73
CA ILE A 62 -4.63 12.14 -20.65
C ILE A 62 -3.94 13.27 -19.89
N PRO A 63 -4.71 14.18 -19.26
CA PRO A 63 -4.17 15.13 -18.29
C PRO A 63 -3.44 14.44 -17.13
N LYS A 64 -2.49 15.16 -16.53
CA LYS A 64 -1.75 14.65 -15.37
C LYS A 64 -2.57 14.81 -14.10
N ILE A 65 -2.46 13.82 -13.20
CA ILE A 65 -2.96 13.96 -11.83
C ILE A 65 -2.08 14.99 -11.11
N ARG A 66 -2.71 16.00 -10.51
CA ARG A 66 -2.01 17.09 -9.83
C ARG A 66 -1.40 16.65 -8.50
N ALA A 67 -2.13 15.84 -7.75
CA ALA A 67 -1.71 15.31 -6.45
C ALA A 67 -2.45 14.02 -6.11
N GLN A 68 -1.87 13.21 -5.23
CA GLN A 68 -2.54 12.08 -4.59
C GLN A 68 -2.66 12.27 -3.08
N VAL A 69 -3.78 11.88 -2.49
CA VAL A 69 -4.02 11.93 -1.04
C VAL A 69 -4.29 10.51 -0.55
N LEU A 70 -3.41 10.01 0.31
CA LEU A 70 -3.40 8.64 0.80
C LEU A 70 -3.69 8.65 2.29
N ILE A 71 -4.88 8.21 2.68
CA ILE A 71 -5.32 8.21 4.07
C ILE A 71 -5.11 6.80 4.64
N TYR A 72 -4.18 6.65 5.59
CA TYR A 72 -3.74 5.39 6.22
C TYR A 72 -3.66 4.18 5.27
N PRO A 73 -2.92 4.31 4.15
CA PRO A 73 -2.99 3.33 3.07
C PRO A 73 -2.31 1.99 3.42
N PHE A 74 -2.87 0.90 2.91
CA PHE A 74 -2.14 -0.38 2.79
C PHE A 74 -1.22 -0.32 1.56
N LEU A 75 0.07 -0.65 1.68
CA LEU A 75 1.01 -0.46 0.56
C LEU A 75 1.98 -1.63 0.33
N GLN A 76 2.08 -2.59 1.26
CA GLN A 76 2.90 -3.78 1.07
C GLN A 76 2.38 -5.01 1.81
N ALA A 77 2.58 -6.18 1.21
CA ALA A 77 2.20 -7.48 1.78
C ALA A 77 3.40 -8.37 2.13
N LEU A 78 4.60 -7.82 2.25
CA LEU A 78 5.85 -8.58 2.42
C LEU A 78 6.25 -8.73 3.88
N ASN A 79 5.95 -7.72 4.71
CA ASN A 79 6.39 -7.67 6.08
C ASN A 79 5.26 -7.22 7.01
N PHE A 80 4.61 -8.18 7.64
CA PHE A 80 3.60 -7.94 8.69
C PHE A 80 4.22 -7.88 10.10
N ASN A 81 5.53 -7.66 10.21
CA ASN A 81 6.28 -7.60 11.46
C ASN A 81 7.09 -6.30 11.59
N LEU A 82 6.67 -5.23 10.91
CA LEU A 82 7.17 -3.87 11.17
C LEU A 82 6.72 -3.37 12.56
N PRO A 83 7.36 -2.34 13.13
CA PRO A 83 7.02 -1.78 14.44
C PRO A 83 5.51 -1.57 14.68
N SER A 84 4.80 -0.91 13.76
CA SER A 84 3.35 -0.67 13.88
C SER A 84 2.53 -1.95 13.92
N HIS A 85 2.94 -2.97 13.16
CA HIS A 85 2.23 -4.25 13.13
C HIS A 85 2.34 -5.00 14.46
N GLN A 86 3.45 -4.81 15.20
CA GLN A 86 3.63 -5.39 16.53
C GLN A 86 2.93 -4.56 17.61
N GLN A 87 3.13 -3.24 17.60
CA GLN A 87 2.56 -2.31 18.58
C GLN A 87 1.02 -2.33 18.54
N ASN A 88 0.45 -2.33 17.34
CA ASN A 88 -1.00 -2.22 17.12
C ASN A 88 -1.65 -3.57 16.82
N ALA A 89 -0.98 -4.68 17.14
CA ALA A 89 -1.41 -6.04 16.77
C ALA A 89 -2.84 -6.40 17.24
N PHE A 90 -3.31 -5.78 18.33
CA PHE A 90 -4.60 -6.06 18.97
C PHE A 90 -5.50 -4.82 19.11
N ILE A 91 -5.18 -3.72 18.42
CA ILE A 91 -5.99 -2.51 18.45
C ILE A 91 -7.36 -2.75 17.77
N ALA A 92 -8.38 -2.03 18.25
CA ALA A 92 -9.73 -2.07 17.69
C ALA A 92 -9.77 -1.66 16.20
N PHE A 93 -10.81 -2.07 15.49
CA PHE A 93 -11.03 -1.88 14.05
C PHE A 93 -10.13 -2.72 13.13
N LEU A 94 -8.82 -2.48 13.09
CA LEU A 94 -7.88 -3.21 12.23
C LEU A 94 -6.70 -3.81 13.03
N SER A 95 -6.83 -5.09 13.41
CA SER A 95 -5.74 -5.87 13.99
C SER A 95 -4.81 -6.42 12.92
N ARG A 96 -3.61 -6.86 13.31
CA ARG A 96 -2.63 -7.46 12.40
C ARG A 96 -3.18 -8.71 11.70
N GLU A 97 -3.87 -9.56 12.46
CA GLU A 97 -4.52 -10.76 11.92
C GLU A 97 -5.68 -10.41 10.99
N ARG A 98 -6.48 -9.38 11.33
CA ARG A 98 -7.57 -8.92 10.46
C ARG A 98 -7.07 -8.38 9.13
N ALA A 99 -5.95 -7.66 9.11
CA ALA A 99 -5.33 -7.20 7.87
C ALA A 99 -5.01 -8.38 6.93
N VAL A 100 -4.33 -9.42 7.43
CA VAL A 100 -4.01 -10.63 6.64
C VAL A 100 -5.26 -11.42 6.26
N TYR A 101 -6.25 -11.51 7.17
CA TYR A 101 -7.54 -12.12 6.87
C TYR A 101 -8.23 -11.42 5.68
N PHE A 102 -8.31 -10.09 5.68
CA PHE A 102 -8.91 -9.33 4.58
C PHE A 102 -8.14 -9.51 3.28
N ILE A 103 -6.80 -9.54 3.33
CA ILE A 103 -5.94 -9.83 2.17
C ILE A 103 -6.27 -11.21 1.55
N LEU A 104 -6.28 -12.27 2.38
CA LEU A 104 -6.56 -13.62 1.89
C LEU A 104 -8.00 -13.75 1.38
N LYS A 105 -8.98 -13.12 2.05
CA LYS A 105 -10.36 -13.07 1.55
C LYS A 105 -10.48 -12.33 0.23
N TYR A 106 -9.81 -11.18 0.11
CA TYR A 106 -9.83 -10.35 -1.10
C TYR A 106 -9.26 -11.10 -2.30
N LEU A 107 -8.20 -11.86 -2.09
CA LEU A 107 -7.56 -12.73 -3.08
C LEU A 107 -8.22 -14.12 -3.23
N LYS A 108 -9.28 -14.41 -2.47
CA LYS A 108 -9.96 -15.72 -2.42
C LYS A 108 -9.01 -16.89 -2.16
N LYS A 109 -8.08 -16.71 -1.23
CA LYS A 109 -7.10 -17.71 -0.79
C LYS A 109 -7.57 -18.46 0.43
N ASP A 110 -6.97 -19.62 0.68
CA ASP A 110 -7.23 -20.39 1.90
C ASP A 110 -6.73 -19.62 3.13
N LEU A 111 -7.56 -19.55 4.16
CA LEU A 111 -7.23 -18.92 5.44
C LEU A 111 -6.25 -19.77 6.27
N SER A 112 -6.07 -21.06 5.94
CA SER A 112 -5.05 -21.91 6.57
C SER A 112 -3.63 -21.36 6.40
N MET A 113 -3.40 -20.51 5.39
CA MET A 113 -2.12 -19.85 5.14
C MET A 113 -1.88 -18.60 6.00
N MET A 114 -2.84 -18.17 6.82
CA MET A 114 -2.76 -16.91 7.57
C MET A 114 -1.51 -16.84 8.45
N GLU A 115 -1.19 -17.90 9.19
CA GLU A 115 0.02 -17.95 10.04
C GLU A 115 1.30 -17.83 9.21
N ALA A 116 1.38 -18.54 8.07
CA ALA A 116 2.54 -18.51 7.19
C ALA A 116 2.74 -17.13 6.53
N VAL A 117 1.65 -16.42 6.22
CA VAL A 117 1.72 -15.07 5.68
C VAL A 117 2.10 -14.05 6.77
N LEU A 118 1.54 -14.18 7.97
CA LEU A 118 1.88 -13.33 9.12
C LEU A 118 3.35 -13.47 9.53
N SER A 119 3.92 -14.68 9.46
CA SER A 119 5.33 -14.92 9.75
C SER A 119 6.27 -14.50 8.62
N GLY A 120 5.74 -14.25 7.42
CA GLY A 120 6.54 -13.90 6.23
C GLY A 120 7.13 -15.11 5.50
N SER A 121 6.64 -16.33 5.77
CA SER A 121 7.09 -17.56 5.10
C SER A 121 6.83 -17.56 3.59
N HIS A 122 5.89 -16.73 3.12
CA HIS A 122 5.56 -16.57 1.71
C HIS A 122 6.60 -15.77 0.93
N VAL A 123 7.53 -15.07 1.59
CA VAL A 123 8.52 -14.18 0.94
C VAL A 123 9.83 -14.92 0.70
N PRO A 124 10.24 -15.15 -0.57
CA PRO A 124 11.54 -15.74 -0.88
C PRO A 124 12.69 -14.85 -0.41
N GLU A 125 13.83 -15.45 -0.04
CA GLU A 125 15.01 -14.70 0.42
C GLU A 125 15.49 -13.66 -0.61
N SER A 126 15.49 -14.01 -1.89
CA SER A 126 15.86 -13.09 -2.98
C SER A 126 14.98 -11.84 -3.02
N MET A 127 13.67 -12.00 -2.80
CA MET A 127 12.72 -10.89 -2.71
C MET A 127 12.87 -10.11 -1.41
N ASN A 128 13.12 -10.78 -0.29
CA ASN A 128 13.40 -10.14 0.98
C ASN A 128 14.62 -9.21 0.86
N LEU A 129 15.72 -9.70 0.27
CA LEU A 129 16.94 -8.91 0.03
C LEU A 129 16.69 -7.71 -0.90
N LYS A 130 15.91 -7.89 -1.98
CA LYS A 130 15.56 -6.78 -2.89
C LYS A 130 14.71 -5.72 -2.19
N SER A 131 13.66 -6.16 -1.49
CA SER A 131 12.67 -5.28 -0.86
C SER A 131 13.17 -4.58 0.41
N ARG A 132 14.16 -5.14 1.12
CA ARG A 132 14.80 -4.51 2.30
C ARG A 132 15.36 -3.12 2.07
N LYS A 133 15.62 -2.75 0.80
CA LYS A 133 15.99 -1.38 0.41
C LYS A 133 14.90 -0.35 0.75
N TRP A 134 13.66 -0.78 0.90
CA TRP A 134 12.49 0.08 1.06
C TRP A 134 11.55 -0.38 2.19
N ILE A 135 11.45 -1.69 2.42
CA ILE A 135 10.62 -2.31 3.46
C ILE A 135 11.52 -2.83 4.56
N ASN A 136 11.90 -1.95 5.48
CA ASN A 136 12.77 -2.26 6.62
C ASN A 136 12.45 -1.35 7.81
N ALA A 137 12.42 -1.93 9.01
CA ALA A 137 12.25 -1.20 10.26
C ALA A 137 13.35 -0.15 10.51
N ASP A 138 14.55 -0.31 9.93
CA ASP A 138 15.62 0.69 10.02
C ASP A 138 15.22 2.06 9.46
N PHE A 139 14.23 2.09 8.56
CA PHE A 139 13.70 3.31 7.97
C PHE A 139 12.53 3.93 8.74
N ILE A 140 12.09 3.27 9.81
CA ILE A 140 11.06 3.80 10.71
C ILE A 140 11.74 4.69 11.77
N PRO A 141 11.27 5.94 11.98
CA PRO A 141 11.80 6.83 13.01
C PRO A 141 11.79 6.19 14.41
N GLU A 142 12.81 6.44 15.23
CA GLU A 142 12.98 5.83 16.56
C GLU A 142 11.78 6.00 17.49
N ILE A 143 11.08 7.15 17.42
CA ILE A 143 9.87 7.40 18.21
C ILE A 143 8.77 6.36 17.96
N PHE A 144 8.69 5.80 16.75
CA PHE A 144 7.73 4.78 16.37
C PHE A 144 8.23 3.34 16.60
N LYS A 145 9.47 3.16 17.08
CA LYS A 145 10.09 1.84 17.31
C LYS A 145 10.13 1.42 18.78
N LEU A 146 9.48 2.16 19.68
CA LEU A 146 9.45 1.81 21.10
C LEU A 146 8.90 0.40 21.31
N GLY A 147 9.69 -0.46 21.95
CA GLY A 147 9.33 -1.87 22.23
C GLY A 147 9.40 -2.81 21.03
N TYR A 148 9.84 -2.34 19.86
CA TYR A 148 9.99 -3.17 18.65
C TYR A 148 11.02 -4.28 18.86
N LYS A 149 10.68 -5.50 18.42
CA LYS A 149 11.59 -6.64 18.40
C LYS A 149 11.70 -7.17 16.97
N PRO A 150 12.88 -7.17 16.34
CA PRO A 150 13.06 -7.78 15.03
C PRO A 150 12.53 -9.23 15.04
N PRO A 151 11.72 -9.62 14.04
CA PRO A 151 11.17 -10.98 13.98
C PRO A 151 12.29 -12.00 13.78
N LEU A 152 12.09 -13.21 14.31
CA LEU A 152 12.99 -14.32 14.04
C LEU A 152 12.96 -14.70 12.56
N PRO A 153 14.08 -15.17 11.99
CA PRO A 153 14.09 -15.73 10.65
C PRO A 153 13.03 -16.83 10.53
N THR A 154 12.23 -16.76 9.47
CA THR A 154 11.18 -17.74 9.20
C THR A 154 11.54 -18.52 7.95
N SER A 155 11.31 -19.84 7.98
CA SER A 155 11.56 -20.71 6.82
C SER A 155 10.62 -20.38 5.67
N PHE A 156 11.20 -20.22 4.48
CA PHE A 156 10.44 -20.03 3.25
C PHE A 156 9.55 -21.25 2.94
N SER A 157 8.30 -20.99 2.58
CA SER A 157 7.35 -22.00 2.10
C SER A 157 7.05 -21.78 0.61
N PRO A 158 7.61 -22.61 -0.29
CA PRO A 158 7.35 -22.50 -1.73
C PRO A 158 5.87 -22.63 -2.09
N GLN A 159 5.13 -23.47 -1.36
CA GLN A 159 3.70 -23.65 -1.57
C GLN A 159 2.93 -22.36 -1.28
N VAL A 160 3.13 -21.79 -0.09
CA VAL A 160 2.43 -20.56 0.30
C VAL A 160 2.81 -19.41 -0.63
N HIS A 161 4.07 -19.34 -1.06
CA HIS A 161 4.52 -18.36 -2.05
C HIS A 161 3.76 -18.46 -3.37
N GLU A 162 3.67 -19.66 -3.95
CA GLU A 162 2.96 -19.85 -5.23
C GLU A 162 1.46 -19.54 -5.08
N GLU A 163 0.86 -19.93 -3.96
CA GLU A 163 -0.55 -19.65 -3.66
C GLU A 163 -0.83 -18.15 -3.43
N THR A 164 0.19 -17.35 -3.08
CA THR A 164 0.03 -15.92 -2.72
C THR A 164 0.89 -14.98 -3.58
N LYS A 165 1.24 -15.38 -4.80
CA LYS A 165 2.12 -14.59 -5.69
C LYS A 165 1.61 -13.19 -6.00
N GLU A 166 0.29 -12.97 -5.95
CA GLU A 166 -0.33 -11.67 -6.18
C GLU A 166 0.14 -10.61 -5.15
N LEU A 167 0.54 -11.04 -3.95
CA LEU A 167 1.07 -10.17 -2.90
C LEU A 167 2.34 -9.41 -3.32
N PHE A 168 3.05 -9.91 -4.34
CA PHE A 168 4.29 -9.32 -4.86
C PHE A 168 4.08 -8.45 -6.10
N GLU A 169 2.85 -8.36 -6.61
CA GLU A 169 2.52 -7.49 -7.73
C GLU A 169 2.45 -6.04 -7.28
N THR A 170 2.90 -5.09 -8.11
CA THR A 170 2.79 -3.65 -7.83
C THR A 170 1.33 -3.18 -7.75
N ARG A 171 0.40 -3.91 -8.39
CA ARG A 171 -1.05 -3.71 -8.31
C ARG A 171 -1.69 -4.23 -7.02
N PHE A 172 -0.89 -4.79 -6.11
CA PHE A 172 -1.29 -5.17 -4.77
C PHE A 172 -0.43 -4.47 -3.71
N SER A 173 0.89 -4.50 -3.90
CA SER A 173 1.91 -3.89 -3.05
C SER A 173 2.60 -2.73 -3.79
N PRO A 174 1.96 -1.55 -3.91
CA PRO A 174 2.50 -0.40 -4.65
C PRO A 174 3.85 0.11 -4.10
N LEU A 175 4.23 -0.23 -2.86
CA LEU A 175 5.56 0.07 -2.33
C LEU A 175 6.68 -0.65 -3.10
N LEU A 176 6.37 -1.70 -3.88
CA LEU A 176 7.35 -2.44 -4.68
C LEU A 176 7.66 -1.81 -6.04
N ALA A 177 6.97 -0.74 -6.43
CA ALA A 177 7.18 -0.09 -7.71
C ALA A 177 8.64 0.36 -7.87
N GLU A 178 9.19 0.21 -9.08
CA GLU A 178 10.57 0.61 -9.37
C GLU A 178 10.74 2.13 -9.26
N ASP A 179 11.95 2.58 -8.90
CA ASP A 179 12.27 4.00 -8.74
C ASP A 179 12.05 4.83 -10.03
N ALA A 180 12.10 4.19 -11.19
CA ALA A 180 11.76 4.78 -12.49
C ALA A 180 10.28 5.18 -12.58
N VAL A 181 9.39 4.51 -11.85
CA VAL A 181 7.97 4.88 -11.73
C VAL A 181 7.79 5.87 -10.59
N VAL A 182 8.38 5.59 -9.42
CA VAL A 182 8.16 6.40 -8.19
C VAL A 182 8.56 7.86 -8.40
N ARG A 183 9.69 8.15 -9.04
CA ARG A 183 10.17 9.53 -9.29
C ARG A 183 9.26 10.39 -10.15
N HIS A 184 8.26 9.81 -10.80
CA HIS A 184 7.31 10.49 -11.68
C HIS A 184 5.90 10.57 -11.07
N LEU A 185 5.73 10.13 -9.82
CA LEU A 185 4.47 10.25 -9.10
C LEU A 185 4.15 11.72 -8.76
N PRO A 186 2.86 12.07 -8.64
CA PRO A 186 2.46 13.44 -8.35
C PRO A 186 2.78 13.81 -6.89
N ASP A 187 2.69 15.10 -6.58
CA ASP A 187 2.74 15.60 -5.19
C ASP A 187 1.82 14.75 -4.32
N THR A 188 2.31 14.33 -3.15
CA THR A 188 1.64 13.31 -2.35
C THR A 188 1.36 13.83 -0.95
N CYS A 189 0.11 13.71 -0.50
CA CYS A 189 -0.26 13.89 0.91
C CYS A 189 -0.48 12.51 1.52
N ILE A 190 0.18 12.21 2.64
CA ILE A 190 0.00 10.96 3.39
C ILE A 190 -0.52 11.29 4.78
N ILE A 191 -1.59 10.63 5.17
CA ILE A 191 -2.14 10.67 6.53
C ILE A 191 -1.90 9.30 7.15
N THR A 192 -1.40 9.27 8.38
CA THR A 192 -1.20 8.03 9.15
C THR A 192 -1.82 8.19 10.53
N CYS A 193 -2.27 7.09 11.12
CA CYS A 193 -2.83 7.08 12.47
C CYS A 193 -1.85 6.41 13.46
N GLU A 194 -1.87 6.87 14.71
CA GLU A 194 -1.02 6.30 15.77
C GLU A 194 -1.34 4.82 16.04
N TYR A 195 -2.62 4.51 16.21
CA TYR A 195 -3.16 3.19 16.50
C TYR A 195 -3.62 2.48 15.23
N ASP A 196 -2.68 2.26 14.31
CA ASP A 196 -2.91 1.55 13.06
C ASP A 196 -1.74 0.62 12.73
N VAL A 197 -2.03 -0.63 12.36
CA VAL A 197 -1.02 -1.60 11.90
C VAL A 197 -0.35 -1.16 10.59
N LEU A 198 -1.03 -0.35 9.77
CA LEU A 198 -0.55 0.15 8.48
C LEU A 198 0.20 1.48 8.59
N ARG A 199 0.39 2.04 9.79
CA ARG A 199 1.15 3.28 9.98
C ARG A 199 2.51 3.24 9.30
N ASP A 200 3.25 2.14 9.49
CA ASP A 200 4.60 2.01 8.96
C ASP A 200 4.63 1.84 7.44
N ASP A 201 3.58 1.29 6.81
CA ASP A 201 3.45 1.28 5.34
C ASP A 201 3.46 2.71 4.78
N GLY A 202 2.69 3.60 5.40
CA GLY A 202 2.65 5.02 5.05
C GLY A 202 3.99 5.73 5.27
N LEU A 203 4.68 5.44 6.38
CA LEU A 203 6.01 6.02 6.68
C LEU A 203 7.08 5.56 5.68
N LEU A 204 7.10 4.28 5.33
CA LEU A 204 8.05 3.74 4.36
C LEU A 204 7.78 4.29 2.96
N TYR A 205 6.51 4.44 2.58
CA TYR A 205 6.16 5.02 1.29
C TYR A 205 6.48 6.50 1.20
N LYS A 206 6.23 7.28 2.28
CA LYS A 206 6.69 8.66 2.41
C LYS A 206 8.18 8.75 2.14
N LYS A 207 8.99 7.96 2.86
CA LYS A 207 10.44 7.94 2.66
C LYS A 207 10.81 7.60 1.22
N ARG A 208 10.17 6.58 0.64
CA ARG A 208 10.45 6.15 -0.74
C ARG A 208 10.18 7.26 -1.76
N LEU A 209 9.10 8.00 -1.58
CA LEU A 209 8.73 9.16 -2.40
C LEU A 209 9.76 10.29 -2.24
N GLU A 210 10.13 10.63 -1.01
CA GLU A 210 11.13 11.67 -0.70
C GLU A 210 12.52 11.32 -1.27
N ASP A 211 12.97 10.07 -1.11
CA ASP A 211 14.24 9.57 -1.68
C ASP A 211 14.26 9.63 -3.23
N ASN A 212 13.08 9.67 -3.87
CA ASN A 212 12.91 9.81 -5.31
C ASN A 212 12.53 11.24 -5.74
N ASN A 213 12.71 12.24 -4.87
CA ASN A 213 12.42 13.66 -5.11
C ASN A 213 10.94 13.99 -5.40
N VAL A 214 10.00 13.15 -4.96
CA VAL A 214 8.58 13.49 -4.97
C VAL A 214 8.26 14.36 -3.76
N LYS A 215 7.51 15.45 -3.96
CA LYS A 215 7.09 16.32 -2.86
C LYS A 215 6.05 15.60 -2.01
N VAL A 216 6.33 15.45 -0.72
CA VAL A 216 5.42 14.82 0.23
C VAL A 216 5.01 15.79 1.33
N THR A 217 3.71 15.82 1.64
CA THR A 217 3.17 16.38 2.88
C THR A 217 2.69 15.22 3.73
N TRP A 218 3.08 15.17 5.00
CA TRP A 218 2.72 14.08 5.90
C TRP A 218 2.07 14.61 7.16
N TYR A 219 0.94 14.00 7.53
CA TYR A 219 0.24 14.25 8.77
C TYR A 219 0.11 12.94 9.56
N HIS A 220 0.49 13.01 10.84
CA HIS A 220 0.30 11.92 11.79
C HIS A 220 -0.81 12.30 12.76
N ILE A 221 -1.85 11.48 12.84
CA ILE A 221 -2.98 11.69 13.75
C ILE A 221 -2.66 10.95 15.05
N GLU A 222 -2.14 11.69 16.03
CA GLU A 222 -2.02 11.24 17.43
C GLU A 222 -3.41 10.89 17.97
N GLY A 223 -3.53 9.78 18.68
CA GLY A 223 -4.80 9.24 19.15
C GLY A 223 -5.70 8.64 18.06
N GLY A 224 -5.33 8.78 16.78
CA GLY A 224 -6.10 8.27 15.65
C GLY A 224 -6.01 6.75 15.53
N PHE A 225 -7.07 6.14 14.99
CA PHE A 225 -7.15 4.74 14.62
C PHE A 225 -7.41 4.61 13.11
N HIS A 226 -7.25 3.39 12.58
CA HIS A 226 -7.48 3.08 11.17
C HIS A 226 -8.91 3.38 10.71
#